data_AF-H9KQJ7-F1
#
_entry.id   AF-H9KQJ7-F1
#
_cell.length_a   1.000
_cell.length_b   1.000
_cell.length_c   1.000
_cell.angle_alpha   90.00
_cell.angle_beta   90.00
_cell.angle_gamma   90.00
#
_symmetry.space_group_name_H-M   'P 1'
#
loop_
_entity.id
_entity.type
_entity.pdbx_description
1 polymer ?
#
loop_
_entity_poly.entity_id
_entity_poly.type
_entity_poly.pdbx_seq_one_letter_code
_entity_poly.pdbx_strand_id
1 'polypeptide(L)' 'MSKFILLVCILLLTTNIVSAASKCGRHGDSCVSSSDCCPGTWCHTYANRCQVRITEEELMKQREKILGRKGKDY' A
#
# COMPACT_ATOMS: atom_id res chain seq x y z
N MET A 1 -41.60 -1.69 0.29
CA MET A 1 -40.64 -2.18 1.30
C MET A 1 -39.26 -2.48 0.68
N SER A 2 -39.16 -3.40 -0.29
CA SER A 2 -37.86 -3.76 -0.93
C SER A 2 -37.07 -2.59 -1.55
N LYS A 3 -37.75 -1.62 -2.18
CA LYS A 3 -37.10 -0.46 -2.83
C LYS A 3 -36.32 0.44 -1.85
N PHE A 4 -36.82 0.63 -0.62
CA PHE A 4 -36.13 1.42 0.40
C PHE A 4 -34.86 0.72 0.90
N ILE A 5 -34.94 -0.60 1.11
CA ILE A 5 -33.78 -1.40 1.52
C ILE A 5 -32.68 -1.35 0.44
N LEU A 6 -33.06 -1.46 -0.84
CA LEU A 6 -32.12 -1.33 -1.95
C LEU A 6 -31.44 0.05 -1.98
N LEU A 7 -32.20 1.13 -1.79
CA LEU A 7 -31.63 2.49 -1.72
C LEU A 7 -30.63 2.64 -0.57
N VAL A 8 -30.94 2.09 0.61
CA VAL A 8 -30.04 2.12 1.78
C VAL A 8 -28.76 1.32 1.50
N CYS A 9 -28.86 0.13 0.90
CA CYS A 9 -27.68 -0.67 0.54
C CYS A 9 -26.79 0.04 -0.49
N ILE A 10 -27.38 0.68 -1.51
CA ILE A 10 -26.62 1.45 -2.51
C ILE A 10 -25.91 2.63 -1.84
N LEU A 11 -26.61 3.38 -0.98
CA LEU A 11 -26.00 4.47 -0.22
C LEU A 11 -24.82 3.98 0.63
N LEU A 12 -24.97 2.88 1.37
CA LEU A 12 -23.88 2.32 2.18
C LEU A 12 -22.71 1.83 1.33
N LEU A 13 -22.95 1.21 0.17
CA LEU A 13 -21.88 0.78 -0.72
C LEU A 13 -21.11 1.98 -1.29
N THR A 14 -21.83 3.01 -1.76
CA THR A 14 -21.20 4.20 -2.33
C THR A 14 -20.34 4.95 -1.29
N THR A 15 -20.80 5.09 -0.05
CA THR A 15 -20.00 5.75 1.00
C THR A 15 -18.74 4.96 1.36
N ASN A 16 -18.83 3.63 1.40
CA ASN A 16 -17.65 2.77 1.63
C ASN A 16 -16.63 2.89 0.49
N ILE A 17 -17.07 2.90 -0.76
CA ILE A 17 -16.16 3.03 -1.92
C ILE A 17 -15.47 4.38 -1.92
N VAL A 18 -16.20 5.48 -1.68
CA VAL A 18 -15.62 6.83 -1.62
C VAL A 18 -14.63 6.96 -0.46
N SER A 19 -14.91 6.33 0.68
CA SER A 19 -13.98 6.33 1.83
C SER A 19 -12.71 5.51 1.56
N ALA A 20 -12.79 4.48 0.71
CA ALA A 20 -11.66 3.64 0.35
C ALA A 20 -10.71 4.29 -0.68
N ALA A 21 -11.16 5.34 -1.37
CA ALA A 21 -10.33 6.12 -2.28
C ALA A 21 -9.29 6.93 -1.47
N SER A 22 -8.16 6.29 -1.17
CA SER A 22 -7.01 6.96 -0.59
C SER A 22 -6.47 8.00 -1.57
N LYS A 23 -6.14 9.20 -1.07
CA LYS A 23 -5.55 10.29 -1.88
C LYS A 23 -4.18 9.96 -2.48
N CYS A 24 -3.60 8.84 -2.10
CA CYS A 24 -2.29 8.37 -2.50
C CYS A 24 -2.38 6.90 -2.94
N GLY A 25 -1.47 6.50 -3.82
CA GLY A 25 -1.32 5.15 -4.35
C GLY A 25 -0.80 4.18 -3.30
N ARG A 26 -1.41 2.99 -3.27
CA ARG A 26 -1.00 1.84 -2.46
C ARG A 26 0.10 1.06 -3.17
N HIS A 27 0.69 0.10 -2.47
CA HIS A 27 1.68 -0.79 -3.06
C HIS A 27 1.16 -1.45 -4.34
N GLY A 28 1.90 -1.28 -5.44
CA GLY A 28 1.53 -1.81 -6.76
C GLY A 28 0.72 -0.86 -7.65
N ASP A 29 0.19 0.24 -7.11
CA ASP A 29 -0.49 1.28 -7.90
C ASP A 29 0.51 2.01 -8.80
N SER A 30 0.03 2.47 -9.96
CA SER A 30 0.87 3.19 -10.92
C SER A 30 1.23 4.58 -10.39
N CYS A 31 2.47 5.00 -10.63
CA CYS A 31 2.99 6.30 -10.19
C CYS A 31 4.02 6.83 -11.18
N VAL A 32 4.19 8.15 -11.19
CA VAL A 32 5.24 8.85 -11.94
C VAL A 32 6.23 9.50 -10.98
N SER A 33 5.75 9.92 -9.81
CA SER A 33 6.53 10.58 -8.77
C SER A 33 6.32 9.92 -7.41
N SER A 34 7.30 10.06 -6.51
CA SER A 34 7.19 9.53 -5.14
C SER A 34 6.06 10.18 -4.33
N SER A 35 5.60 11.38 -4.70
CA SER A 35 4.45 12.04 -4.08
C SER A 35 3.10 11.41 -4.44
N ASP A 36 3.04 10.59 -5.49
CA ASP A 36 1.83 9.87 -5.88
C ASP A 36 1.57 8.71 -4.92
N CYS A 37 2.60 8.24 -4.23
CA CYS A 37 2.57 7.08 -3.36
C CYS A 37 2.29 7.46 -1.90
N CYS A 38 1.62 6.56 -1.16
CA CYS A 38 1.35 6.79 0.25
C CYS A 38 2.64 6.81 1.11
N PRO A 39 2.62 7.46 2.29
CA PRO A 39 3.74 7.44 3.22
C PRO A 39 4.25 6.01 3.50
N GLY A 40 5.57 5.82 3.51
CA GLY A 40 6.22 4.51 3.64
C GLY A 40 6.42 3.76 2.31
N THR A 41 5.86 4.29 1.22
CA THR A 41 6.13 3.81 -0.14
C THR A 41 6.79 4.90 -0.99
N TRP A 42 7.45 4.49 -2.07
CA TRP A 42 8.08 5.38 -3.03
C TRP A 42 7.80 4.88 -4.45
N CYS A 43 7.87 5.78 -5.42
CA CYS A 43 7.64 5.39 -6.80
C CYS A 43 8.91 4.79 -7.41
N HIS A 44 8.86 3.49 -7.74
CA HIS A 44 10.00 2.82 -8.35
C HIS A 44 10.10 3.22 -9.83
N THR A 45 11.11 4.03 -10.17
CA THR A 45 11.24 4.72 -11.47
C THR A 45 11.21 3.78 -12.69
N TYR A 46 11.72 2.56 -12.54
CA TYR A 46 11.71 1.57 -13.64
C TYR A 46 10.41 0.78 -13.73
N ALA A 47 9.69 0.64 -12.61
CA ALA A 47 8.45 -0.14 -12.57
C ALA A 47 7.21 0.74 -12.74
N ASN A 48 7.36 2.06 -12.59
CA ASN A 48 6.29 3.06 -12.53
C ASN A 48 5.19 2.64 -11.55
N ARG A 49 5.60 2.06 -10.41
CA ARG A 49 4.70 1.54 -9.37
C ARG A 49 5.19 1.86 -7.97
N CYS A 50 4.25 2.10 -7.06
CA CYS A 50 4.55 2.35 -5.66
C CYS A 50 5.09 1.08 -4.99
N GLN A 51 6.31 1.16 -4.45
CA GLN A 51 6.96 0.09 -3.70
C GLN A 51 7.23 0.49 -2.25
N VAL A 52 7.22 -0.48 -1.35
CA VAL A 52 7.55 -0.27 0.07
C VAL A 52 9.02 0.11 0.20
N ARG A 53 9.32 1.15 0.98
CA ARG A 53 10.69 1.54 1.28
C ARG A 53 11.22 0.67 2.41
N ILE A 54 11.99 -0.36 2.07
CA ILE A 54 12.62 -1.22 3.07
C ILE A 54 13.90 -0.54 3.56
N THR A 55 13.95 -0.21 4.85
CA THR A 55 15.15 0.36 5.49
C THR A 55 16.19 -0.72 5.73
N GLU A 56 17.46 -0.33 5.89
CA GLU A 56 18.55 -1.28 6.17
C GLU A 56 18.31 -2.05 7.48
N GLU A 57 17.83 -1.37 8.51
CA GLU A 57 17.50 -1.97 9.81
C GLU A 57 16.42 -3.06 9.66
N GLU A 58 15.40 -2.77 8.88
CA GLU A 58 14.27 -3.66 8.64
C GLU A 58 14.66 -4.84 7.75
N LEU A 59 15.52 -4.59 6.76
CA LEU A 59 16.14 -5.62 5.93
C LEU A 59 16.98 -6.58 6.80
N MET A 60 17.78 -6.05 7.72
CA MET A 60 18.62 -6.85 8.62
C MET A 60 17.80 -7.66 9.62
N LYS A 61 16.71 -7.07 10.14
CA LYS A 61 15.76 -7.77 11.03
C LYS A 61 15.03 -8.91 10.31
N GLN A 62 14.60 -8.69 9.08
CA GLN A 62 14.02 -9.76 8.25
C GLN A 62 15.05 -10.84 7.93
N ARG A 63 16.28 -10.46 7.63
CA ARG A 63 17.37 -11.40 7.34
C ARG A 63 17.72 -12.27 8.55
N GLU A 64 17.81 -11.70 9.75
CA GLU A 64 18.02 -12.48 10.98
C GLU A 64 16.86 -13.47 11.21
N LYS A 65 15.62 -13.05 10.97
CA LYS A 65 14.44 -13.92 11.08
C LYS A 65 14.48 -15.11 10.11
N ILE A 66 14.97 -14.90 8.88
CA ILE A 66 15.01 -15.94 7.83
C ILE A 66 16.23 -16.85 7.97
N LEU A 67 17.40 -16.27 8.25
CA LEU A 67 18.68 -17.00 8.25
C LEU A 67 19.08 -17.52 9.65
N GLY A 68 18.44 -17.05 10.72
CA GLY A 68 18.78 -17.43 12.10
C GLY A 68 20.14 -16.91 12.59
N ARG A 69 20.79 -16.01 11.84
CA ARG A 69 22.09 -15.41 12.22
C ARG A 69 22.12 -13.91 11.96
N LYS A 70 22.91 -13.20 12.77
CA LYS A 70 23.12 -11.74 12.72
C LYS A 70 24.29 -11.37 11.80
N GLY A 71 24.29 -10.13 11.32
CA GLY A 71 25.40 -9.52 10.57
C GLY A 71 25.42 -9.85 9.08
N LYS A 72 25.95 -8.96 8.24
CA LYS A 72 25.95 -9.09 6.77
C LYS A 72 26.82 -10.27 6.30
N ASP A 73 26.67 -10.66 5.04
CA ASP A 73 27.39 -11.80 4.44
C ASP A 73 28.81 -11.48 3.96
N TYR A 74 29.27 -10.25 4.20
CA TYR A 74 30.57 -9.75 3.79
C TYR A 74 31.31 -9.15 4.99
#